data_AF-A0A1Q7QTJ6-F1
#
_entry.id   AF-A0A1Q7QTJ6-F1
#
_cell.length_a   1.000
_cell.length_b   1.000
_cell.length_c   1.000
_cell.angle_alpha   90.00
_cell.angle_beta   90.00
_cell.angle_gamma   90.00
#
_symmetry.space_group_name_H-M   'P 1'
#
loop_
_entity.id
_entity.type
_entity.pdbx_description
1 polymer ?
#
loop_
_entity_poly.entity_id
_entity_poly.type
_entity_poly.pdbx_seq_one_letter_code
_entity_poly.pdbx_strand_id
1 'polypeptide(L)'
;MNFSKLIYRSWFYFRTGYNTYIAFFIGFASNIIVIYKLGVSENKFLDTYFQSLTIFAILALIVLVPLCISAGLYHMKRTGAYAADASVSTESNPYIYKVLPGKEQEVFLPLWVLTVQGLAKMLDQQKAMTSDERKKLEELLHKAEGLLDGKYVGRPAKLGVRPSPVTEGDK
;
A
#
# COMPACT_ATOMS: atom_id res chain seq x y z
N MET A 1 -2.42 -12.93 -27.59
CA MET A 1 -2.65 -12.51 -26.19
C MET A 1 -1.48 -13.01 -25.34
N ASN A 2 -0.92 -12.22 -24.41
CA ASN A 2 0.19 -12.71 -23.57
C ASN A 2 -0.37 -13.66 -22.49
N PHE A 3 -0.27 -14.97 -22.75
CA PHE A 3 -0.85 -16.04 -21.94
C PHE A 3 -0.29 -16.05 -20.50
N SER A 4 1.01 -15.80 -20.34
CA SER A 4 1.67 -15.64 -19.04
C SER A 4 1.04 -14.51 -18.21
N LYS A 5 0.78 -13.35 -18.83
CA LYS A 5 0.08 -12.23 -18.15
C LYS A 5 -1.36 -12.57 -17.75
N LEU A 6 -2.04 -13.45 -18.48
CA LEU A 6 -3.38 -13.92 -18.10
C LEU A 6 -3.30 -14.82 -16.86
N ILE A 7 -2.39 -15.81 -16.86
CA ILE A 7 -2.17 -16.73 -15.74
C ILE A 7 -1.86 -15.96 -14.44
N TYR A 8 -0.90 -15.04 -14.46
CA TYR A 8 -0.53 -14.28 -13.25
C TYR A 8 -1.69 -13.44 -12.69
N ARG A 9 -2.54 -12.87 -13.55
CA ARG A 9 -3.72 -12.10 -13.10
C ARG A 9 -4.82 -13.01 -12.56
N SER A 10 -5.11 -14.12 -13.23
CA SER A 10 -6.08 -15.11 -12.74
C SER A 10 -5.65 -15.71 -11.40
N TRP A 11 -4.36 -15.98 -11.21
CA TRP A 11 -3.81 -16.45 -9.94
C TRP A 11 -3.91 -15.41 -8.82
N PHE A 12 -3.63 -14.14 -9.12
CA PHE A 12 -3.83 -13.03 -8.19
C PHE A 12 -5.31 -12.92 -7.77
N TYR A 13 -6.25 -12.91 -8.71
CA TYR A 13 -7.69 -12.84 -8.41
C TYR A 13 -8.19 -14.05 -7.63
N PHE A 14 -7.75 -15.26 -7.98
CA PHE A 14 -8.11 -16.46 -7.24
C PHE A 14 -7.66 -16.36 -5.78
N ARG A 15 -6.40 -15.99 -5.53
CA ARG A 15 -5.87 -15.83 -4.17
C ARG A 15 -6.63 -14.77 -3.38
N THR A 16 -6.88 -13.61 -3.97
CA THR A 16 -7.61 -12.51 -3.32
C THR A 16 -9.05 -12.92 -3.01
N GLY A 17 -9.78 -13.46 -3.99
CA GLY A 17 -11.18 -13.87 -3.80
C GLY A 17 -11.33 -15.02 -2.79
N TYR A 18 -10.43 -16.01 -2.85
CA TYR A 18 -10.39 -17.09 -1.88
C TYR A 18 -10.11 -16.57 -0.46
N ASN A 19 -9.05 -15.78 -0.26
CA ASN A 19 -8.69 -15.28 1.07
C ASN A 19 -9.77 -14.38 1.68
N THR A 20 -10.35 -13.47 0.89
CA THR A 20 -11.29 -12.46 1.39
C THR A 20 -12.69 -13.03 1.64
N TYR A 21 -13.21 -13.90 0.74
CA TYR A 21 -14.61 -14.33 0.80
C TYR A 21 -14.81 -15.79 1.23
N ILE A 22 -13.84 -16.67 1.02
CA ILE A 22 -14.02 -18.11 1.23
C ILE A 22 -13.28 -18.55 2.50
N ALA A 23 -11.97 -18.29 2.57
CA ALA A 23 -11.13 -18.63 3.71
C ALA A 23 -11.60 -17.95 5.00
N PHE A 24 -12.07 -16.69 4.92
CA PHE A 24 -12.61 -15.98 6.07
C PHE A 24 -13.82 -16.70 6.69
N PHE A 25 -14.90 -16.96 5.93
CA PHE A 25 -16.08 -17.61 6.48
C PHE A 25 -15.84 -19.07 6.88
N ILE A 26 -15.07 -19.83 6.10
CA ILE A 26 -14.71 -21.21 6.45
C ILE A 26 -13.88 -21.24 7.73
N GLY A 27 -12.85 -20.39 7.83
CA GLY A 27 -11.99 -20.29 9.01
C GLY A 27 -12.77 -19.80 10.24
N PHE A 28 -13.65 -18.82 10.07
CA PHE A 28 -14.47 -18.27 11.16
C PHE A 28 -15.49 -19.30 11.68
N ALA A 29 -16.25 -19.95 10.80
CA ALA A 29 -17.20 -20.99 11.18
C ALA A 29 -16.50 -22.21 11.81
N SER A 30 -15.36 -22.63 11.25
CA SER A 30 -14.53 -23.70 11.82
C SER A 30 -14.06 -23.36 13.23
N ASN A 31 -13.52 -22.15 13.45
CA ASN A 31 -13.08 -21.71 14.77
C ASN A 31 -14.23 -21.66 15.78
N ILE A 32 -15.43 -21.17 15.41
CA ILE A 32 -16.61 -21.23 16.31
C ILE A 32 -16.94 -22.67 16.70
N ILE A 33 -16.94 -23.60 15.74
CA ILE A 33 -17.25 -25.03 15.99
C ILE A 33 -16.19 -25.65 16.91
N VAL A 34 -14.90 -25.38 16.68
CA VAL A 34 -13.79 -25.90 17.50
C VAL A 34 -13.83 -25.34 18.92
N ILE A 35 -13.97 -24.02 19.07
CA ILE A 35 -14.08 -23.36 20.39
C ILE A 35 -15.30 -23.87 21.17
N TYR A 36 -16.45 -24.04 20.50
CA TYR A 36 -17.63 -24.61 21.14
C TYR A 36 -17.39 -26.04 21.61
N LYS A 37 -16.93 -26.93 20.71
CA LYS A 37 -16.81 -28.36 21.01
C LYS A 37 -15.79 -28.65 22.11
N LEU A 38 -14.60 -28.04 22.04
CA LEU A 38 -13.51 -28.31 22.99
C LEU A 38 -13.59 -27.42 24.24
N GLY A 39 -14.07 -26.18 24.13
CA GLY A 39 -14.06 -25.20 25.23
C GLY A 39 -15.37 -25.07 26.00
N VAL A 40 -16.51 -25.38 25.37
CA VAL A 40 -17.85 -25.11 25.93
C VAL A 40 -18.59 -26.40 26.27
N SER A 41 -18.84 -27.30 25.31
CA SER A 41 -19.70 -28.48 25.55
C SER A 41 -19.10 -29.54 26.48
N GLU A 42 -17.78 -29.56 26.67
CA GLU A 42 -17.12 -30.43 27.66
C GLU A 42 -17.01 -29.76 29.05
N ASN A 43 -17.35 -28.47 29.16
CA ASN A 43 -17.23 -27.69 30.38
C ASN A 43 -18.57 -27.61 31.13
N LYS A 44 -18.67 -28.31 32.26
CA LYS A 44 -19.88 -28.39 33.10
C LYS A 44 -20.51 -27.04 33.48
N PHE A 45 -19.71 -25.97 33.60
CA PHE A 45 -20.23 -24.64 33.91
C PHE A 45 -20.77 -23.92 32.66
N LEU A 46 -20.04 -23.97 31.54
CA LEU A 46 -20.41 -23.23 30.33
C LEU A 46 -21.50 -23.92 29.51
N ASP A 47 -21.51 -25.26 29.44
CA ASP A 47 -22.53 -26.06 28.75
C ASP A 47 -23.95 -25.75 29.27
N THR A 48 -24.08 -25.51 30.58
CA THR A 48 -25.35 -25.12 31.23
C THR A 48 -25.99 -23.88 30.59
N TYR A 49 -25.18 -22.90 30.16
CA TYR A 49 -25.64 -21.65 29.54
C TYR A 49 -25.68 -21.70 28.01
N PHE A 50 -24.83 -22.52 27.40
CA PHE A 50 -24.61 -22.58 25.95
C PHE A 50 -24.91 -23.98 25.40
N GLN A 51 -26.11 -24.50 25.68
CA GLN A 51 -26.58 -25.86 25.37
C GLN A 51 -26.67 -26.20 23.87
N SER A 52 -26.40 -25.24 22.99
CA SER A 52 -26.45 -25.42 21.54
C SER A 52 -25.43 -24.54 20.82
N LEU A 53 -24.73 -25.16 19.85
CA LEU A 53 -23.81 -24.49 18.93
C LEU A 53 -24.45 -23.27 18.25
N THR A 54 -25.74 -23.34 17.89
CA THR A 54 -26.45 -22.23 17.23
C THR A 54 -26.59 -21.03 18.15
N ILE A 55 -26.94 -21.26 19.42
CA ILE A 55 -27.10 -20.20 20.43
C ILE A 55 -25.74 -19.57 20.74
N PHE A 56 -24.72 -20.41 20.94
CA PHE A 56 -23.33 -19.96 21.11
C PHE A 56 -22.84 -19.12 19.93
N ALA A 57 -23.06 -19.57 18.69
CA ALA A 57 -22.62 -18.88 17.48
C ALA A 57 -23.27 -17.49 17.32
N ILE A 58 -24.57 -17.36 17.60
CA ILE A 58 -25.29 -16.08 17.55
C ILE A 58 -24.74 -15.11 18.60
N LEU A 59 -24.55 -15.56 19.84
CA LEU A 59 -24.01 -14.72 20.91
C LEU A 59 -22.53 -14.36 20.68
N ALA A 60 -21.73 -15.30 20.16
CA ALA A 60 -20.35 -15.05 19.75
C ALA A 60 -20.28 -14.01 18.64
N LEU A 61 -21.18 -14.06 17.63
CA LEU A 61 -21.27 -13.03 16.59
C LEU A 61 -21.59 -11.64 17.17
N ILE A 62 -22.55 -11.55 18.10
CA ILE A 62 -22.95 -10.29 18.74
C ILE A 62 -21.78 -9.63 19.50
N VAL A 63 -20.85 -10.41 20.05
CA VAL A 63 -19.67 -9.89 20.78
C VAL A 63 -18.45 -9.68 19.88
N LEU A 64 -18.13 -10.67 19.03
CA LEU A 64 -16.94 -10.65 18.17
C LEU A 64 -17.03 -9.58 17.08
N VAL A 65 -18.20 -9.33 16.50
CA VAL A 65 -18.34 -8.33 15.43
C VAL A 65 -18.00 -6.92 15.94
N PRO A 66 -18.60 -6.39 17.02
CA PRO A 66 -18.18 -5.10 17.60
C PRO A 66 -16.72 -5.06 18.06
N LEU A 67 -16.18 -6.15 18.61
CA LEU A 67 -14.79 -6.22 19.06
C LEU A 67 -13.81 -6.12 17.88
N CYS A 68 -14.01 -6.92 16.84
CA CYS A 68 -13.18 -6.89 15.62
C CYS A 68 -13.29 -5.54 14.89
N ILE A 69 -14.48 -4.93 14.84
CA ILE A 69 -14.66 -3.57 14.31
C ILE A 69 -13.82 -2.57 15.13
N SER A 70 -13.90 -2.64 16.46
CA SER A 70 -13.15 -1.74 17.36
C SER A 70 -11.63 -1.92 17.25
N ALA A 71 -11.16 -3.16 17.15
CA ALA A 71 -9.74 -3.48 16.96
C ALA A 71 -9.22 -3.00 15.60
N GLY A 72 -9.99 -3.19 14.52
CA GLY A 72 -9.68 -2.65 13.20
C GLY A 72 -9.61 -1.11 13.20
N LEU A 73 -10.60 -0.45 13.81
CA LEU A 73 -10.60 1.01 13.97
C LEU A 73 -9.40 1.52 14.77
N TYR A 74 -9.00 0.81 15.82
CA TYR A 74 -7.81 1.14 16.61
C TYR A 74 -6.52 0.99 15.79
N HIS A 75 -6.37 -0.14 15.08
CA HIS A 75 -5.23 -0.40 14.21
C HIS A 75 -5.08 0.69 13.12
N MET A 76 -6.17 1.07 12.45
CA MET A 76 -6.15 2.10 11.41
C MET A 76 -5.88 3.52 11.94
N LYS A 77 -6.40 3.89 13.13
CA LYS A 77 -6.41 5.30 13.59
C LYS A 77 -5.42 5.62 14.72
N ARG A 78 -4.91 4.62 15.43
CA ARG A 78 -4.11 4.79 16.66
C ARG A 78 -2.85 3.93 16.69
N THR A 79 -2.54 3.21 15.62
CA THR A 79 -1.27 2.48 15.49
C THR A 79 -0.56 2.90 14.21
N GLY A 80 0.76 3.11 14.29
CA GLY A 80 1.60 3.40 13.12
C GLY A 80 1.70 2.22 12.13
N ALA A 81 1.15 1.06 12.45
CA ALA A 81 1.15 -0.09 11.57
C ALA A 81 0.34 0.14 10.28
N TYR A 82 -0.73 0.95 10.33
CA TYR A 82 -1.46 1.34 9.11
C TYR A 82 -0.62 2.21 8.17
N ALA A 83 0.21 3.12 8.71
CA ALA A 83 1.13 3.92 7.92
C ALA A 83 2.22 3.05 7.27
N ALA A 84 2.69 2.00 7.97
CA ALA A 84 3.63 1.02 7.43
C ALA A 84 3.03 0.17 6.29
N ASP A 85 1.77 -0.29 6.43
CA ASP A 85 1.07 -0.99 5.36
C ASP A 85 0.84 -0.07 4.14
N ALA A 86 0.50 1.19 4.38
CA ALA A 86 0.32 2.20 3.34
C ALA A 86 1.63 2.50 2.58
N SER A 87 2.77 2.61 3.28
CA SER A 87 4.08 2.84 2.64
C SER A 87 4.53 1.62 1.83
N VAL A 88 4.43 0.41 2.38
CA VAL A 88 4.77 -0.83 1.67
C VAL A 88 3.89 -1.05 0.44
N SER A 89 2.58 -0.74 0.53
CA SER A 89 1.67 -0.79 -0.62
C SER A 89 2.01 0.26 -1.69
N THR A 90 2.48 1.45 -1.27
CA THR A 90 2.91 2.53 -2.16
C THR A 90 4.20 2.15 -2.90
N GLU A 91 5.22 1.64 -2.20
CA GLU A 91 6.51 1.25 -2.78
C GLU A 91 6.43 -0.02 -3.64
N SER A 92 5.73 -1.04 -3.15
CA SER A 92 5.58 -2.32 -3.87
C SER A 92 4.68 -2.20 -5.10
N ASN A 93 3.93 -1.10 -5.23
CA ASN A 93 3.21 -0.77 -6.45
C ASN A 93 4.24 -0.33 -7.51
N PRO A 94 4.57 -1.18 -8.51
CA PRO A 94 5.68 -0.86 -9.40
C PRO A 94 5.33 0.35 -10.31
N TYR A 95 4.08 0.81 -10.27
CA TYR A 95 3.48 1.89 -11.06
C TYR A 95 4.02 3.29 -10.70
N ILE A 96 4.80 3.46 -9.62
CA ILE A 96 5.22 4.79 -9.15
C ILE A 96 6.48 5.30 -9.87
N TYR A 97 6.28 6.31 -10.73
CA TYR A 97 7.34 7.13 -11.34
C TYR A 97 7.33 8.59 -10.82
N LYS A 98 6.98 8.80 -9.54
CA LYS A 98 6.95 10.11 -8.88
C LYS A 98 7.72 10.04 -7.58
N VAL A 99 8.29 11.18 -7.22
CA VAL A 99 8.75 11.50 -5.87
C VAL A 99 7.75 11.02 -4.80
N LEU A 100 8.20 10.41 -3.71
CA LEU A 100 7.33 9.99 -2.61
C LEU A 100 7.00 11.16 -1.64
N PRO A 101 6.02 10.99 -0.74
CA PRO A 101 5.47 12.12 -0.01
C PRO A 101 6.30 12.57 1.18
N GLY A 102 5.90 13.73 1.71
CA GLY A 102 6.62 14.38 2.79
C GLY A 102 8.02 14.70 2.30
N LYS A 103 9.03 14.17 2.99
CA LYS A 103 10.47 14.41 2.77
C LYS A 103 10.93 14.47 1.30
N GLU A 104 10.48 13.58 0.41
CA GLU A 104 11.04 13.58 -0.95
C GLU A 104 10.51 14.75 -1.78
N GLN A 105 9.22 15.06 -1.66
CA GLN A 105 8.60 16.21 -2.33
C GLN A 105 8.93 17.53 -1.62
N GLU A 106 8.87 17.57 -0.28
CA GLU A 106 9.08 18.78 0.54
C GLU A 106 10.56 19.22 0.62
N VAL A 107 11.53 18.30 0.57
CA VAL A 107 12.92 18.60 0.99
C VAL A 107 14.00 18.12 0.00
N PHE A 108 13.95 16.88 -0.49
CA PHE A 108 15.08 16.31 -1.22
C PHE A 108 15.16 16.71 -2.69
N LEU A 109 14.07 16.52 -3.42
CA LEU A 109 14.02 16.86 -4.82
C LEU A 109 14.16 18.39 -5.09
N PRO A 110 13.70 19.34 -4.23
CA PRO A 110 13.98 20.77 -4.40
C PRO A 110 15.47 21.07 -4.32
N LEU A 111 16.16 20.46 -3.36
CA LEU A 111 17.60 20.65 -3.13
C LEU A 111 18.45 20.15 -4.31
N TRP A 112 18.04 19.04 -4.94
CA TRP A 112 18.71 18.51 -6.13
C TRP A 112 18.59 19.44 -7.34
N VAL A 113 17.41 20.01 -7.58
CA VAL A 113 17.21 21.00 -8.64
C VAL A 113 18.12 22.22 -8.45
N LEU A 114 18.16 22.78 -7.23
CA LEU A 114 19.00 23.95 -6.91
C LEU A 114 20.51 23.68 -7.12
N THR A 115 20.97 22.48 -6.77
CA THR A 115 22.40 22.12 -6.88
C THR A 115 22.83 21.99 -8.35
N VAL A 116 22.02 21.33 -9.18
CA VAL A 116 22.29 21.18 -10.61
C VAL A 116 22.30 22.53 -11.32
N GLN A 117 21.38 23.44 -10.97
CA GLN A 117 21.37 24.82 -11.46
C GLN A 117 22.64 25.61 -11.07
N GLY A 118 23.28 25.30 -9.94
CA GLY A 118 24.53 25.91 -9.52
C GLY A 118 25.74 25.48 -10.36
N LEU A 119 25.88 24.18 -10.61
CA LEU A 119 26.99 23.63 -11.39
C LEU A 119 26.90 23.98 -12.88
N ALA A 120 25.69 24.01 -13.43
CA ALA A 120 25.45 24.45 -14.81
C ALA A 120 26.08 25.83 -15.08
N LYS A 121 25.98 26.76 -14.11
CA LYS A 121 26.55 28.11 -14.22
C LYS A 121 28.08 28.13 -14.27
N MET A 122 28.76 27.22 -13.56
CA MET A 122 30.23 27.15 -13.55
C MET A 122 30.79 26.53 -14.84
N LEU A 123 30.13 25.50 -15.38
CA LEU A 123 30.53 24.87 -16.65
C LEU A 123 30.31 25.81 -17.84
N ASP A 124 29.27 26.64 -17.80
CA ASP A 124 29.03 27.71 -18.77
C ASP A 124 30.15 28.77 -18.74
N GLN A 125 30.62 29.16 -17.55
CA GLN A 125 31.73 30.09 -17.36
C GLN A 125 33.06 29.55 -17.92
N GLN A 126 33.33 28.25 -17.74
CA GLN A 126 34.52 27.60 -18.29
C GLN A 126 34.37 27.24 -19.78
N LYS A 127 33.21 27.52 -20.40
CA LYS A 127 32.85 27.19 -21.78
C LYS A 127 33.03 25.70 -22.12
N ALA A 128 32.83 24.84 -21.11
CA ALA A 128 33.10 23.41 -21.17
C ALA A 128 31.86 22.57 -21.55
N MET A 129 30.72 23.21 -21.82
CA MET A 129 29.44 22.55 -22.13
C MET A 129 28.98 22.86 -23.57
N THR A 130 28.52 21.84 -24.27
CA THR A 130 27.99 21.96 -25.64
C THR A 130 26.49 22.30 -25.66
N SER A 131 25.99 22.74 -26.83
CA SER A 131 24.60 23.16 -27.00
C SER A 131 23.57 22.03 -26.78
N ASP A 132 23.90 20.81 -27.22
CA ASP A 132 23.02 19.63 -27.06
C ASP A 132 22.95 19.16 -25.58
N GLU A 133 24.07 19.26 -24.85
CA GLU A 133 24.12 18.98 -23.41
C GLU A 133 23.27 19.97 -22.62
N ARG A 134 23.36 21.28 -22.93
CA ARG A 134 22.52 22.32 -22.32
C ARG A 134 21.03 22.01 -22.51
N LYS A 135 20.61 21.70 -23.74
CA LYS A 135 19.20 21.41 -24.05
C LYS A 135 18.67 20.19 -23.29
N LYS A 136 19.46 19.11 -23.21
CA LYS A 136 19.10 17.90 -22.44
C LYS A 136 18.99 18.19 -20.94
N LEU A 137 19.86 19.05 -20.41
CA LEU A 137 19.82 19.46 -19.01
C LEU A 137 18.55 20.24 -18.68
N GLU A 138 18.18 21.21 -19.51
CA GLU A 138 16.92 21.97 -19.39
C GLU A 138 15.69 21.05 -19.46
N GLU A 139 15.68 20.09 -20.40
CA GLU A 139 14.63 19.07 -20.51
C GLU A 139 14.54 18.13 -19.30
N LEU A 140 15.59 17.96 -18.51
CA LEU A 140 15.61 17.13 -17.29
C LEU A 140 15.26 17.94 -16.05
N LEU A 141 15.76 19.16 -15.91
CA LEU A 141 15.37 20.09 -14.85
C LEU A 141 13.86 20.37 -14.90
N HIS A 142 13.30 20.62 -16.09
CA HIS A 142 11.86 20.76 -16.27
C HIS A 142 11.06 19.49 -15.87
N LYS A 143 11.66 18.29 -15.94
CA LYS A 143 11.07 17.04 -15.44
C LYS A 143 11.24 16.84 -13.94
N ALA A 144 12.28 17.42 -13.33
CA ALA A 144 12.57 17.36 -11.89
C ALA A 144 11.78 18.42 -11.10
N GLU A 145 11.71 19.66 -11.59
CA GLU A 145 10.70 20.68 -11.24
C GLU A 145 9.29 20.13 -11.53
N GLY A 146 9.17 19.33 -12.59
CA GLY A 146 8.07 18.40 -12.79
C GLY A 146 7.76 17.60 -11.53
N LEU A 147 8.66 16.69 -11.15
CA LEU A 147 8.52 15.82 -9.97
C LEU A 147 8.29 16.61 -8.67
N LEU A 148 8.80 17.83 -8.53
CA LEU A 148 8.68 18.69 -7.34
C LEU A 148 7.28 19.18 -7.05
N ASP A 149 6.66 19.71 -8.10
CA ASP A 149 5.23 20.02 -8.15
C ASP A 149 4.38 18.73 -8.09
N GLY A 150 5.04 17.57 -7.93
CA GLY A 150 4.42 16.28 -7.77
C GLY A 150 4.04 15.60 -9.07
N LYS A 151 4.73 15.87 -10.19
CA LYS A 151 4.48 15.24 -11.50
C LYS A 151 5.30 13.95 -11.65
N TYR A 152 5.07 13.19 -12.73
CA TYR A 152 5.73 11.90 -12.96
C TYR A 152 6.69 11.93 -14.15
N VAL A 153 7.63 10.98 -14.19
CA VAL A 153 8.61 10.84 -15.28
C VAL A 153 8.47 9.53 -16.07
N GLY A 154 9.00 9.56 -17.30
CA GLY A 154 9.03 8.40 -18.19
C GLY A 154 7.68 8.09 -18.85
N ARG A 155 7.67 7.03 -19.67
CA ARG A 155 6.41 6.44 -20.17
C ARG A 155 6.14 5.10 -19.46
N PRO A 156 4.98 4.95 -18.81
CA PRO A 156 4.59 3.72 -18.11
C PRO A 156 4.40 2.45 -18.92
N ALA A 157 4.49 2.58 -20.25
CA ALA A 157 3.73 1.73 -21.15
C ALA A 157 4.29 0.31 -21.30
N LYS A 158 5.52 0.05 -20.83
CA LYS A 158 6.15 -1.28 -20.85
C LYS A 158 6.32 -1.80 -19.42
N LEU A 159 6.14 -3.12 -19.28
CA LEU A 159 6.26 -3.87 -18.01
C LEU A 159 5.26 -3.50 -16.90
N GLY A 160 4.30 -2.64 -17.23
CA GLY A 160 2.97 -2.64 -16.63
C GLY A 160 2.95 -1.89 -15.32
N VAL A 161 3.12 -0.57 -15.41
CA VAL A 161 3.41 0.33 -14.30
C VAL A 161 3.03 1.76 -14.70
N ARG A 162 2.01 2.43 -14.10
CA ARG A 162 1.46 3.76 -14.50
C ARG A 162 1.62 4.89 -13.47
N PRO A 163 2.21 6.06 -13.85
CA PRO A 163 2.26 7.24 -13.00
C PRO A 163 0.87 7.67 -12.48
N SER A 164 0.74 8.02 -11.19
CA SER A 164 -0.51 8.17 -10.41
C SER A 164 -0.55 9.49 -9.56
N PRO A 165 -0.77 9.50 -8.21
CA PRO A 165 -0.29 10.57 -7.30
C PRO A 165 0.55 10.07 -6.09
N VAL A 166 1.05 11.01 -5.24
CA VAL A 166 1.75 10.78 -3.95
C VAL A 166 1.26 11.80 -2.90
N THR A 167 1.20 11.40 -1.62
CA THR A 167 0.37 12.02 -0.55
C THR A 167 1.12 12.41 0.73
N GLU A 168 1.43 13.70 0.88
CA GLU A 168 2.15 14.34 1.99
C GLU A 168 1.48 14.13 3.36
N GLY A 169 2.24 13.75 4.40
CA GLY A 169 1.73 13.66 5.78
C GLY A 169 2.35 12.59 6.69
N ASP A 170 3.45 12.93 7.36
CA ASP A 170 3.73 12.50 8.74
C ASP A 170 4.77 13.48 9.36
N LYS A 171 4.24 14.45 10.13
CA LYS A 171 4.94 15.44 10.97
C LYS A 171 4.07 15.67 12.21
#